data_AF-A0A0L7LLS7-F1
#
_entry.id   AF-A0A0L7LLS7-F1
#
_cell.length_a   1.000
_cell.length_b   1.000
_cell.length_c   1.000
_cell.angle_alpha   90.00
_cell.angle_beta   90.00
_cell.angle_gamma   90.00
#
_symmetry.space_group_name_H-M   'P 1'
#
loop_
_entity.id
_entity.type
_entity.pdbx_description
1 polymer ?
#
loop_
_entity_poly.entity_id
_entity_poly.type
_entity_poly.pdbx_seq_one_letter_code
_entity_poly.pdbx_strand_id
1 'polypeptide(L)'
;MEAIMDNIVESLFSVFVTLGQNTKGNAAEMVAKKLDKKLRENLWDARNNLFHGNTGQSGSFSFTRPMLILLDRNIDMATPLHHTWTYQALAHDVSSEAEVKKLKSSMGLDAESDVALSMVSDNTQRLTSAVNSLPQLMEKKRLIDMHTTIATAILNSIKSRRLDSFFELEEKVMSKSSSVESKAVIDLISDPTAGTEEDKMRLFIIYYLCTDVSEDEYKKFEGALMAANCD
;
A
#
# COMPACT_ATOMS: atom_id res chain seq x y z
N MET A 1 -11.98 21.46 9.21
CA MET A 1 -10.75 20.92 9.82
C MET A 1 -11.07 20.23 11.14
N GLU A 2 -11.75 20.90 12.08
CA GLU A 2 -12.19 20.28 13.36
C GLU A 2 -12.99 18.99 13.17
N ALA A 3 -14.03 18.98 12.31
CA ALA A 3 -14.78 17.76 12.03
C ALA A 3 -13.94 16.59 11.48
N ILE A 4 -12.86 16.88 10.75
CA ILE A 4 -11.94 15.83 10.23
C ILE A 4 -11.09 15.30 11.38
N MET A 5 -10.61 16.18 12.27
CA MET A 5 -9.86 15.78 13.46
C MET A 5 -10.70 14.91 14.38
N ASP A 6 -11.96 15.29 14.63
CA ASP A 6 -12.88 14.51 15.46
C ASP A 6 -13.11 13.11 14.87
N ASN A 7 -13.33 13.02 13.55
CA ASN A 7 -13.45 11.73 12.86
C ASN A 7 -12.18 10.86 12.97
N ILE A 8 -10.99 11.45 12.87
CA ILE A 8 -9.72 10.73 13.03
C ILE A 8 -9.60 10.19 14.47
N VAL A 9 -9.92 11.02 15.47
CA VAL A 9 -9.87 10.64 16.89
C VAL A 9 -10.86 9.51 17.19
N GLU A 10 -12.09 9.60 16.70
CA GLU A 10 -13.11 8.55 16.86
C GLU A 10 -12.70 7.24 16.16
N SER A 11 -12.13 7.33 14.97
CA SER A 11 -11.65 6.16 14.22
C SER A 11 -10.49 5.47 14.93
N LEU A 12 -9.49 6.24 15.40
CA LEU A 12 -8.38 5.70 16.19
C LEU A 12 -8.88 5.07 17.49
N PHE A 13 -9.83 5.71 18.16
CA PHE A 13 -10.47 5.16 19.37
C PHE A 13 -11.17 3.82 19.08
N SER A 14 -11.90 3.72 17.96
CA SER A 14 -12.55 2.47 17.54
C SER A 14 -11.55 1.34 17.30
N VAL A 15 -10.40 1.64 16.68
CA VAL A 15 -9.31 0.67 16.50
C VAL A 15 -8.78 0.18 17.84
N PHE A 16 -8.56 1.07 18.81
CA PHE A 16 -8.16 0.67 20.16
C PHE A 16 -9.21 -0.22 20.83
N VAL A 17 -10.50 0.15 20.78
CA VAL A 17 -11.59 -0.67 21.32
C VAL A 17 -11.60 -2.06 20.69
N THR A 18 -11.46 -2.14 19.36
CA THR A 18 -11.53 -3.38 18.57
C THR A 18 -10.32 -4.28 18.78
N LEU A 19 -9.12 -3.72 18.96
CA LEU A 19 -7.91 -4.46 19.36
C LEU A 19 -7.98 -4.98 20.82
N GLY A 20 -9.17 -4.93 21.44
CA GLY A 20 -9.41 -5.36 22.81
C GLY A 20 -8.88 -4.37 23.86
N GLN A 21 -8.49 -3.16 23.44
CA GLN A 21 -7.94 -2.14 24.33
C GLN A 21 -9.02 -1.23 24.95
N ASN A 22 -10.32 -1.60 24.89
CA ASN A 22 -11.33 -1.03 25.79
C ASN A 22 -12.61 -1.87 25.86
N THR A 23 -12.72 -2.72 26.89
CA THR A 23 -14.00 -3.29 27.33
C THR A 23 -14.73 -2.25 28.21
N LYS A 24 -15.90 -1.76 27.78
CA LYS A 24 -16.70 -0.87 28.63
C LYS A 24 -17.46 -1.68 29.68
N GLY A 25 -17.26 -1.29 30.93
CA GLY A 25 -17.84 -1.88 32.14
C GLY A 25 -16.82 -2.19 33.25
N ASN A 26 -15.51 -2.15 32.97
CA ASN A 26 -14.47 -2.43 33.95
C ASN A 26 -13.26 -1.48 33.78
N ALA A 27 -12.24 -1.64 34.62
CA ALA A 27 -11.08 -0.75 34.85
C ALA A 27 -10.40 -0.05 33.64
N ALA A 28 -10.59 -0.50 32.40
CA ALA A 28 -10.01 0.07 31.19
C ALA A 28 -10.42 1.54 30.93
N GLU A 29 -11.67 1.94 31.21
CA GLU A 29 -12.11 3.34 31.07
C GLU A 29 -11.46 4.25 32.13
N MET A 30 -11.28 3.75 33.36
CA MET A 30 -10.53 4.47 34.42
C MET A 30 -9.04 4.58 34.09
N VAL A 31 -8.47 3.58 33.42
CA VAL A 31 -7.08 3.61 32.97
C VAL A 31 -6.90 4.57 31.80
N ALA A 32 -7.83 4.63 30.83
CA ALA A 32 -7.77 5.60 29.71
C ALA A 32 -7.89 7.06 30.18
N LYS A 33 -8.83 7.37 31.10
CA LYS A 33 -8.95 8.71 31.71
C LYS A 33 -7.77 9.06 32.61
N LYS A 34 -7.14 8.10 33.30
CA LYS A 34 -5.94 8.31 34.16
C LYS A 34 -4.64 8.39 33.35
N LEU A 35 -4.58 7.74 32.19
CA LEU A 35 -3.48 7.80 31.22
C LEU A 35 -3.47 9.15 30.50
N ASP A 36 -4.63 9.65 30.05
CA ASP A 36 -4.79 10.98 29.44
C ASP A 36 -4.45 12.11 30.44
N LYS A 37 -4.83 11.96 31.72
CA LYS A 37 -4.47 12.91 32.78
C LYS A 37 -2.98 12.89 33.15
N LYS A 38 -2.35 11.71 33.21
CA LYS A 38 -0.94 11.54 33.63
C LYS A 38 0.08 11.84 32.53
N LEU A 39 -0.32 11.75 31.26
CA LEU A 39 0.43 12.26 30.10
C LEU A 39 0.44 13.80 30.08
N ARG A 40 -0.70 14.45 30.37
CA ARG A 40 -0.78 15.93 30.45
C ARG A 40 0.01 16.51 31.63
N GLU A 41 0.04 15.83 32.79
CA GLU A 41 0.76 16.31 33.98
C GLU A 41 2.30 16.14 33.88
N ASN A 42 2.81 15.15 33.15
CA ASN A 42 4.27 14.91 33.04
C ASN A 42 4.93 15.43 31.75
N LEU A 43 4.16 15.83 30.74
CA LEU A 43 4.71 16.43 29.51
C LEU A 43 4.82 17.96 29.58
N TRP A 44 4.14 18.61 30.55
CA TRP A 44 4.22 20.06 30.72
C TRP A 44 5.38 20.51 31.62
N ASP A 45 5.91 19.63 32.48
CA ASP A 45 7.11 19.88 33.29
C ASP A 45 8.37 19.41 32.54
N ALA A 46 8.75 20.16 31.51
CA ALA A 46 10.01 20.04 30.76
C ALA A 46 11.26 20.40 31.60
N ARG A 47 11.23 20.13 32.91
CA ARG A 47 12.34 20.33 33.85
C ARG A 47 12.74 19.08 34.62
N ASN A 48 12.02 17.95 34.49
CA ASN A 48 12.38 16.72 35.19
C ASN A 48 12.55 15.54 34.23
N ASN A 49 13.74 15.47 33.62
CA ASN A 49 14.17 14.37 32.77
C ASN A 49 14.28 13.06 33.57
N LEU A 50 13.22 12.24 33.53
CA LEU A 50 13.13 10.95 34.21
C LEU A 50 13.42 9.74 33.29
N PHE A 51 14.26 9.94 32.26
CA PHE A 51 14.76 8.86 31.38
C PHE A 51 16.29 8.77 31.38
N HIS A 52 16.92 9.01 32.53
CA HIS A 52 18.26 8.50 32.82
C HIS A 52 18.18 7.59 34.05
N GLY A 53 18.68 6.37 33.88
CA GLY A 53 18.20 5.18 34.58
C GLY A 53 18.70 4.95 36.00
N ASN A 54 18.11 3.93 36.63
CA ASN A 54 18.86 3.11 37.58
C ASN A 54 18.41 1.65 37.53
N THR A 55 19.40 0.78 37.44
CA THR A 55 19.37 -0.68 37.38
C THR A 55 18.80 -1.30 38.66
N GLY A 56 17.85 -2.23 38.55
CA GLY A 56 17.30 -2.94 39.73
C GLY A 56 16.16 -3.93 39.47
N GLN A 57 16.48 -5.01 38.74
CA GLN A 57 15.90 -6.37 38.77
C GLN A 57 14.42 -6.67 39.13
N SER A 58 13.81 -7.43 38.19
CA SER A 58 13.04 -8.68 38.38
C SER A 58 11.51 -8.63 38.55
N GLY A 59 10.82 -8.87 37.43
CA GLY A 59 9.41 -9.21 37.33
C GLY A 59 8.93 -9.22 35.88
N SER A 60 9.31 -10.27 35.12
CA SER A 60 8.99 -10.41 33.69
C SER A 60 7.49 -10.66 33.48
N PHE A 61 6.73 -9.59 33.30
CA PHE A 61 5.49 -9.62 32.53
C PHE A 61 5.79 -9.02 31.17
N SER A 62 5.76 -9.83 30.10
CA SER A 62 5.89 -9.34 28.73
C SER A 62 4.60 -8.63 28.31
N PHE A 63 4.32 -7.47 28.89
CA PHE A 63 3.40 -6.52 28.31
C PHE A 63 4.13 -5.85 27.15
N THR A 64 3.81 -6.25 25.92
CA THR A 64 4.12 -5.46 24.75
C THR A 64 3.39 -4.14 24.90
N ARG A 65 4.04 -3.10 25.45
CA ARG A 65 3.47 -1.76 25.50
C ARG A 65 3.25 -1.32 24.05
N PRO A 66 1.99 -1.19 23.59
CA PRO A 66 1.75 -0.79 22.21
C PRO A 66 2.17 0.68 22.05
N MET A 67 2.99 0.95 21.06
CA MET A 67 3.39 2.30 20.66
C MET A 67 2.55 2.71 19.46
N LEU A 68 1.77 3.78 19.59
CA LEU A 68 1.15 4.45 18.45
C LEU A 68 2.11 5.54 17.97
N ILE A 69 2.55 5.46 16.72
CA ILE A 69 3.33 6.50 16.06
C ILE A 69 2.39 7.21 15.09
N LEU A 70 2.19 8.51 15.30
CA LEU A 70 1.46 9.36 14.36
C LEU A 70 2.49 10.11 13.52
N LEU A 71 2.47 9.85 12.23
CA LEU A 71 3.29 10.53 11.24
C LEU A 71 2.38 11.33 10.33
N ASP A 72 2.79 12.54 10.02
CA ASP A 72 2.19 13.34 8.96
C ASP A 72 2.84 12.96 7.63
N ARG A 73 2.08 12.99 6.53
CA ARG A 73 2.55 12.68 5.18
C ARG A 73 3.55 13.70 4.65
N ASN A 74 3.61 14.90 5.24
CA ASN A 74 4.63 15.89 4.92
C ASN A 74 6.07 15.40 5.19
N ILE A 75 6.26 14.37 6.02
CA ILE A 75 7.59 13.80 6.29
C ILE A 75 8.16 13.09 5.05
N ASP A 76 7.28 12.60 4.18
CA ASP A 76 7.65 11.85 2.98
C ASP A 76 6.53 11.88 1.94
N MET A 77 6.67 12.81 1.00
CA MET A 77 5.77 12.95 -0.15
C MET A 77 6.22 12.16 -1.37
N ALA A 78 7.44 11.62 -1.39
CA ALA A 78 7.98 10.91 -2.55
C ALA A 78 7.51 9.45 -2.58
N THR A 79 7.55 8.74 -1.45
CA THR A 79 7.13 7.33 -1.35
C THR A 79 5.71 7.05 -1.88
N PRO A 80 4.69 7.90 -1.65
CA PRO A 80 3.35 7.67 -2.17
C PRO A 80 3.21 7.82 -3.68
N LEU A 81 4.13 8.56 -4.31
CA LEU A 81 4.13 8.82 -5.74
C LEU A 81 5.00 7.81 -6.50
N HIS A 82 5.94 7.19 -5.81
CA HIS A 82 6.86 6.19 -6.35
C HIS A 82 6.11 4.98 -6.88
N HIS A 83 6.45 4.55 -8.09
CA HIS A 83 5.93 3.32 -8.67
C HIS A 83 6.35 2.14 -7.81
N THR A 84 5.41 1.28 -7.45
CA THR A 84 5.71 0.13 -6.59
C THR A 84 5.74 -1.16 -7.41
N TRP A 85 6.52 -2.14 -6.97
CA TRP A 85 6.61 -3.46 -7.63
C TRP A 85 5.94 -4.59 -6.85
N THR A 86 5.24 -4.27 -5.77
CA THR A 86 4.55 -5.30 -4.97
C THR A 86 3.21 -5.66 -5.59
N TYR A 87 2.83 -6.94 -5.54
CA TYR A 87 1.58 -7.42 -6.15
C TYR A 87 0.35 -6.63 -5.68
N GLN A 88 0.25 -6.32 -4.38
CA GLN A 88 -0.89 -5.60 -3.81
C GLN A 88 -0.96 -4.15 -4.31
N ALA A 89 0.18 -3.46 -4.38
CA ALA A 89 0.20 -2.06 -4.78
C ALA A 89 0.02 -1.92 -6.30
N LEU A 90 0.66 -2.76 -7.10
CA LEU A 90 0.37 -2.87 -8.54
C LEU A 90 -1.07 -3.26 -8.82
N ALA A 91 -1.66 -4.15 -8.02
CA ALA A 91 -3.08 -4.48 -8.14
C ALA A 91 -3.95 -3.25 -7.86
N HIS A 92 -3.64 -2.45 -6.83
CA HIS A 92 -4.36 -1.22 -6.54
C HIS A 92 -4.24 -0.18 -7.67
N ASP A 93 -3.01 0.05 -8.17
CA ASP A 93 -2.72 1.03 -9.21
C ASP A 93 -3.26 0.62 -10.58
N VAL A 94 -3.32 -0.69 -10.87
CA VAL A 94 -3.95 -1.22 -12.08
C VAL A 94 -5.47 -1.35 -11.90
N SER A 95 -5.99 -1.53 -10.69
CA SER A 95 -7.44 -1.68 -10.44
C SER A 95 -8.19 -0.39 -10.74
N SER A 96 -7.61 0.78 -10.44
CA SER A 96 -8.20 2.07 -10.84
C SER A 96 -8.39 2.16 -12.37
N GLU A 97 -7.55 1.49 -13.16
CA GLU A 97 -7.62 1.42 -14.62
C GLU A 97 -8.46 0.23 -15.14
N ALA A 98 -8.43 -0.91 -14.42
CA ALA A 98 -8.99 -2.20 -14.82
C ALA A 98 -10.46 -2.42 -14.41
N GLU A 99 -10.98 -1.65 -13.44
CA GLU A 99 -12.38 -1.73 -13.02
C GLU A 99 -13.38 -1.35 -14.13
N VAL A 100 -12.95 -0.61 -15.16
CA VAL A 100 -13.86 -0.12 -16.21
C VAL A 100 -14.07 -1.14 -17.35
N LYS A 101 -13.10 -2.03 -17.64
CA LYS A 101 -13.13 -2.84 -18.88
C LYS A 101 -13.25 -4.36 -18.69
N LYS A 102 -12.91 -4.92 -17.52
CA LYS A 102 -12.87 -6.39 -17.30
C LYS A 102 -13.94 -6.94 -16.35
N LEU A 103 -14.34 -6.17 -15.33
CA LEU A 103 -15.39 -6.58 -14.39
C LEU A 103 -16.77 -6.79 -15.07
N LYS A 104 -17.02 -6.15 -16.22
CA LYS A 104 -18.26 -6.34 -17.01
C LYS A 104 -18.27 -7.58 -17.92
N SER A 105 -17.12 -8.19 -18.25
CA SER A 105 -17.08 -9.33 -19.19
C SER A 105 -16.62 -10.65 -18.56
N SER A 106 -15.80 -10.64 -17.50
CA SER A 106 -15.19 -11.87 -16.96
C SER A 106 -15.91 -12.51 -15.78
N MET A 107 -17.06 -11.99 -15.34
CA MET A 107 -18.00 -12.79 -14.54
C MET A 107 -18.90 -13.68 -15.40
N GLY A 108 -18.75 -13.61 -16.74
CA GLY A 108 -19.05 -14.69 -17.65
C GLY A 108 -18.05 -15.83 -17.43
N LEU A 109 -18.30 -16.61 -16.38
CA LEU A 109 -17.72 -17.93 -16.19
C LEU A 109 -18.18 -18.77 -17.38
N ASP A 110 -17.27 -19.09 -18.31
CA ASP A 110 -17.52 -20.08 -19.35
C ASP A 110 -18.01 -21.36 -18.68
N ALA A 111 -19.30 -21.61 -18.88
CA ALA A 111 -20.04 -22.74 -18.35
C ALA A 111 -19.62 -24.01 -19.09
N GLU A 112 -18.38 -24.48 -18.90
CA GLU A 112 -17.97 -25.75 -19.50
C GLU A 112 -16.73 -26.34 -18.80
N SER A 113 -16.93 -26.90 -17.60
CA SER A 113 -16.14 -28.05 -17.18
C SER A 113 -16.90 -29.02 -16.26
N ASP A 114 -18.21 -29.14 -16.45
CA ASP A 114 -19.05 -30.11 -15.72
C ASP A 114 -19.10 -31.50 -16.40
N VAL A 115 -18.27 -31.72 -17.43
CA VAL A 115 -18.20 -32.99 -18.16
C VAL A 115 -16.92 -33.73 -17.81
N ALA A 116 -16.83 -34.18 -16.56
CA ALA A 116 -15.93 -35.27 -16.17
C ALA A 116 -16.43 -36.05 -14.93
N LEU A 117 -17.76 -36.21 -14.78
CA LEU A 117 -18.37 -37.04 -13.72
C LEU A 117 -18.95 -38.35 -14.26
N SER A 118 -18.37 -38.96 -15.30
CA SER A 118 -18.73 -40.33 -15.67
C SER A 118 -17.53 -41.24 -15.58
N MET A 119 -17.68 -42.25 -14.71
CA MET A 119 -16.82 -43.41 -14.48
C MET A 119 -15.68 -43.18 -13.48
N VAL A 120 -15.79 -43.78 -12.28
CA VAL A 120 -14.93 -44.88 -11.80
C VAL A 120 -15.44 -45.40 -10.44
N SER A 121 -15.54 -46.73 -10.35
CA SER A 121 -15.98 -47.55 -9.21
C SER A 121 -14.90 -47.75 -8.14
N ASP A 122 -15.35 -47.98 -6.90
CA ASP A 122 -14.71 -48.69 -5.77
C ASP A 122 -13.42 -48.14 -5.11
N ASN A 123 -13.61 -47.25 -4.12
CA ASN A 123 -12.81 -47.15 -2.88
C ASN A 123 -13.48 -46.19 -1.87
N THR A 124 -14.58 -46.62 -1.25
CA THR A 124 -15.57 -45.80 -0.51
C THR A 124 -15.00 -44.90 0.59
N GLN A 125 -13.91 -45.28 1.28
CA GLN A 125 -13.31 -44.46 2.33
C GLN A 125 -12.38 -43.35 1.82
N ARG A 126 -11.64 -43.58 0.73
CA ARG A 126 -10.82 -42.53 0.08
C ARG A 126 -11.68 -41.64 -0.82
N LEU A 127 -12.76 -42.18 -1.38
CA LEU A 127 -13.78 -41.41 -2.09
C LEU A 127 -14.51 -40.45 -1.15
N THR A 128 -14.87 -40.87 0.07
CA THR A 128 -15.57 -39.96 1.00
C THR A 128 -14.70 -38.76 1.39
N SER A 129 -13.40 -38.97 1.66
CA SER A 129 -12.48 -37.85 1.94
C SER A 129 -12.17 -37.00 0.70
N ALA A 130 -12.02 -37.62 -0.48
CA ALA A 130 -11.85 -36.92 -1.75
C ALA A 130 -13.08 -36.07 -2.08
N VAL A 131 -14.29 -36.63 -1.98
CA VAL A 131 -15.58 -35.95 -2.20
C VAL A 131 -15.79 -34.79 -1.23
N ASN A 132 -15.37 -34.92 0.03
CA ASN A 132 -15.41 -33.81 0.99
C ASN A 132 -14.39 -32.70 0.68
N SER A 133 -13.25 -33.05 0.08
CA SER A 133 -12.20 -32.09 -0.32
C SER A 133 -12.42 -31.47 -1.69
N LEU A 134 -13.29 -32.06 -2.54
CA LEU A 134 -13.56 -31.55 -3.89
C LEU A 134 -14.08 -30.11 -3.89
N PRO A 135 -15.06 -29.71 -3.06
CA PRO A 135 -15.48 -28.31 -2.98
C PRO A 135 -14.34 -27.36 -2.59
N GLN A 136 -13.47 -27.79 -1.66
CA GLN A 136 -12.31 -27.01 -1.23
C GLN A 136 -11.25 -26.87 -2.34
N LEU A 137 -11.03 -27.94 -3.12
CA LEU A 137 -10.13 -27.93 -4.27
C LEU A 137 -10.67 -27.07 -5.41
N MET A 138 -11.98 -27.12 -5.67
CA MET A 138 -12.63 -26.24 -6.65
C MET A 138 -12.50 -24.77 -6.26
N GLU A 139 -12.74 -24.43 -4.99
CA GLU A 139 -12.58 -23.05 -4.51
C GLU A 139 -11.12 -22.61 -4.56
N LYS A 140 -10.18 -23.46 -4.18
CA LYS A 140 -8.74 -23.15 -4.29
C LYS A 140 -8.32 -22.95 -5.75
N LYS A 141 -8.84 -23.76 -6.68
CA LYS A 141 -8.62 -23.58 -8.12
C LYS A 141 -9.17 -22.24 -8.59
N ARG A 142 -10.41 -21.90 -8.21
CA ARG A 142 -11.05 -20.62 -8.54
C ARG A 142 -10.21 -19.42 -8.08
N LEU A 143 -9.64 -19.48 -6.87
CA LEU A 143 -8.74 -18.45 -6.36
C LEU A 143 -7.45 -18.34 -7.18
N ILE A 144 -6.85 -19.47 -7.58
CA ILE A 144 -5.66 -19.49 -8.44
C ILE A 144 -5.97 -18.88 -9.81
N ASP A 145 -7.10 -19.24 -10.42
CA ASP A 145 -7.51 -18.74 -11.74
C ASP A 145 -7.76 -17.22 -11.70
N MET A 146 -8.35 -16.72 -10.61
CA MET A 146 -8.50 -15.29 -10.35
C MET A 146 -7.14 -14.58 -10.25
N HIS A 147 -6.25 -15.05 -9.39
CA HIS A 147 -4.92 -14.42 -9.22
C HIS A 147 -4.09 -14.48 -10.50
N THR A 148 -4.18 -15.56 -11.27
CA THR A 148 -3.52 -15.70 -12.58
C THR A 148 -4.03 -14.66 -13.58
N THR A 149 -5.35 -14.42 -13.58
CA THR A 149 -5.98 -13.39 -14.42
C THR A 149 -5.53 -11.98 -14.03
N ILE A 150 -5.50 -11.68 -12.73
CA ILE A 150 -5.04 -10.39 -12.21
C ILE A 150 -3.56 -10.19 -12.52
N ALA A 151 -2.70 -11.17 -12.24
CA ALA A 151 -1.27 -11.10 -12.51
C ALA A 151 -0.97 -10.89 -14.00
N THR A 152 -1.71 -11.56 -14.89
CA THR A 152 -1.58 -11.38 -16.34
C THR A 152 -1.99 -9.97 -16.76
N ALA A 153 -3.06 -9.42 -16.18
CA ALA A 153 -3.49 -8.05 -16.45
C ALA A 153 -2.45 -7.03 -15.99
N ILE A 154 -1.92 -7.19 -14.78
CA ILE A 154 -0.84 -6.35 -14.23
C ILE A 154 0.40 -6.43 -15.13
N LEU A 155 0.84 -7.62 -15.52
CA LEU A 155 2.00 -7.81 -16.38
C LEU A 155 1.84 -7.10 -17.73
N ASN A 156 0.64 -7.15 -18.31
CA ASN A 156 0.35 -6.44 -19.55
C ASN A 156 0.39 -4.92 -19.35
N SER A 157 -0.14 -4.40 -18.24
CA SER A 157 -0.10 -2.97 -17.91
C SER A 157 1.33 -2.47 -17.71
N ILE A 158 2.15 -3.21 -16.96
CA ILE A 158 3.59 -2.91 -16.77
C ILE A 158 4.28 -2.81 -18.13
N LYS A 159 4.07 -3.79 -19.01
CA LYS A 159 4.69 -3.82 -20.35
C LYS A 159 4.18 -2.71 -21.27
N SER A 160 2.89 -2.40 -21.25
CA SER A 160 2.32 -1.36 -22.12
C SER A 160 2.76 0.04 -21.72
N ARG A 161 2.94 0.29 -20.41
CA ARG A 161 3.34 1.59 -19.86
C ARG A 161 4.85 1.72 -19.66
N ARG A 162 5.60 0.62 -19.80
CA ARG A 162 7.04 0.54 -19.48
C ARG A 162 7.36 1.02 -18.06
N LEU A 163 6.55 0.59 -17.09
CA LEU A 163 6.69 1.00 -15.67
C LEU A 163 8.06 0.58 -15.08
N ASP A 164 8.71 -0.41 -15.69
CA ASP A 164 10.06 -0.82 -15.36
C ASP A 164 11.09 0.32 -15.52
N SER A 165 10.96 1.10 -16.59
CA SER A 165 11.84 2.25 -16.83
C SER A 165 11.58 3.40 -15.84
N PHE A 166 10.32 3.63 -15.48
CA PHE A 166 9.94 4.64 -14.47
C PHE A 166 10.48 4.27 -13.09
N PHE A 167 10.25 3.03 -12.65
CA PHE A 167 10.74 2.54 -11.36
C PHE A 167 12.26 2.63 -11.23
N GLU A 168 13.01 2.17 -12.24
CA GLU A 168 14.48 2.20 -12.20
C GLU A 168 15.00 3.64 -12.04
N LEU A 169 14.39 4.58 -12.76
CA LEU A 169 14.78 5.98 -12.71
C LEU A 169 14.39 6.63 -11.38
N GLU A 170 13.20 6.34 -10.86
CA GLU A 170 12.73 6.82 -9.56
C GLU A 170 13.57 6.30 -8.40
N GLU A 171 13.92 5.00 -8.39
CA GLU A 171 14.79 4.41 -7.37
C GLU A 171 16.18 5.05 -7.39
N LYS A 172 16.69 5.33 -8.58
CA LYS A 172 17.97 6.03 -8.75
C LYS A 172 17.91 7.47 -8.21
N VAL A 173 16.79 8.17 -8.41
CA VAL A 173 16.56 9.53 -7.86
C VAL A 173 16.45 9.48 -6.33
N MET A 174 15.64 8.57 -5.80
CA MET A 174 15.35 8.48 -4.36
C MET A 174 16.55 7.98 -3.54
N SER A 175 17.37 7.09 -4.11
CA SER A 175 18.57 6.57 -3.43
C SER A 175 19.66 7.62 -3.24
N LYS A 176 19.56 8.81 -3.86
CA LYS A 176 20.55 9.91 -3.83
C LYS A 176 22.00 9.48 -4.13
N SER A 177 22.17 8.27 -4.67
CA SER A 177 23.46 7.59 -4.79
C SER A 177 24.10 7.82 -6.15
N SER A 178 23.40 8.51 -7.05
CA SER A 178 23.87 8.86 -8.39
C SER A 178 23.41 10.27 -8.72
N SER A 179 24.27 11.09 -9.31
CA SER A 179 23.84 12.27 -10.06
C SER A 179 22.96 11.79 -11.21
N VAL A 180 21.65 11.75 -11.00
CA VAL A 180 20.70 11.41 -12.05
C VAL A 180 20.82 12.51 -13.10
N GLU A 181 21.19 12.10 -14.31
CA GLU A 181 21.26 13.03 -15.41
C GLU A 181 19.83 13.50 -15.70
N SER A 182 19.56 14.80 -15.53
CA SER A 182 18.27 15.44 -15.84
C SER A 182 17.80 15.09 -17.25
N LYS A 183 18.75 14.79 -18.15
CA LYS A 183 18.53 14.29 -19.51
C LYS A 183 17.73 12.98 -19.56
N ALA A 184 18.05 11.98 -18.73
CA ALA A 184 17.36 10.69 -18.76
C ALA A 184 15.88 10.82 -18.35
N VAL A 185 15.60 11.72 -17.40
CA VAL A 185 14.23 12.04 -16.95
C VAL A 185 13.45 12.75 -18.07
N ILE A 186 14.06 13.74 -18.73
CA ILE A 186 13.44 14.45 -19.87
C ILE A 186 13.16 13.49 -21.04
N ASP A 187 14.11 12.61 -21.35
CA ASP A 187 13.98 11.65 -22.46
C ASP A 187 12.80 10.69 -22.20
N LEU A 188 12.62 10.23 -20.95
CA LEU A 188 11.50 9.35 -20.57
C LEU A 188 10.15 10.08 -20.57
N ILE A 189 10.09 11.33 -20.09
CA ILE A 189 8.87 12.17 -20.14
C ILE A 189 8.46 12.47 -21.59
N SER A 190 9.45 12.72 -22.45
CA SER A 190 9.21 13.07 -23.86
C SER A 190 8.80 11.88 -24.73
N ASP A 191 9.01 10.64 -24.28
CA ASP A 191 8.64 9.45 -25.03
C ASP A 191 7.10 9.32 -25.11
N PRO A 192 6.49 9.37 -26.31
CA PRO A 192 5.04 9.24 -26.47
C PRO A 192 4.53 7.79 -26.24
N THR A 193 5.44 6.81 -26.18
CA THR A 193 5.11 5.39 -25.99
C THR A 193 5.31 4.90 -24.56
N ALA A 194 5.84 5.74 -23.67
CA ALA A 194 6.14 5.40 -22.29
C ALA A 194 5.20 6.12 -21.33
N GLY A 195 4.59 5.35 -20.41
CA GLY A 195 3.77 5.84 -19.32
C GLY A 195 2.46 6.52 -19.76
N THR A 196 1.64 6.82 -18.75
CA THR A 196 0.51 7.75 -18.87
C THR A 196 0.97 9.17 -18.50
N GLU A 197 0.11 10.17 -18.75
CA GLU A 197 0.35 11.55 -18.29
C GLU A 197 0.59 11.62 -16.78
N GLU A 198 -0.13 10.80 -16.01
CA GLU A 198 0.01 10.73 -14.55
C GLU A 198 1.38 10.16 -14.14
N ASP A 199 1.89 9.15 -14.85
CA ASP A 199 3.21 8.54 -14.56
C ASP A 199 4.34 9.53 -14.81
N LYS A 200 4.22 10.33 -15.88
CA LYS A 200 5.18 11.38 -16.22
C LYS A 200 5.18 12.50 -15.19
N MET A 201 3.99 12.89 -14.73
CA MET A 201 3.85 13.89 -13.66
C MET A 201 4.42 13.38 -12.34
N ARG A 202 4.12 12.14 -11.94
CA ARG A 202 4.68 11.49 -10.73
C ARG A 202 6.20 11.50 -10.76
N LEU A 203 6.80 11.06 -11.87
CA LEU A 203 8.24 11.04 -12.06
C LEU A 203 8.88 12.42 -11.86
N PHE A 204 8.28 13.46 -12.47
CA PHE A 204 8.76 14.83 -12.31
C PHE A 204 8.66 15.33 -10.87
N ILE A 205 7.53 15.07 -10.19
CA ILE A 205 7.35 15.48 -8.79
C ILE A 205 8.37 14.79 -7.89
N ILE A 206 8.62 13.49 -8.07
CA ILE A 206 9.64 12.75 -7.30
C ILE A 206 11.02 13.37 -7.55
N TYR A 207 11.35 13.66 -8.81
CA TYR A 207 12.61 14.32 -9.18
C TYR A 207 12.78 15.68 -8.51
N TYR A 208 11.74 16.51 -8.54
CA TYR A 208 11.71 17.84 -7.93
C TYR A 208 11.82 17.79 -6.39
N LEU A 209 11.17 16.82 -5.74
CA LEU A 209 11.23 16.67 -4.29
C LEU A 209 12.59 16.14 -3.80
N CYS A 210 13.29 15.38 -4.63
CA CYS A 210 14.54 14.70 -4.24
C CYS A 210 15.81 15.44 -4.69
N THR A 211 15.71 16.34 -5.68
CA THR A 211 16.83 17.07 -6.28
C THR A 211 16.58 18.58 -6.27
N ASP A 212 17.62 19.38 -6.03
CA ASP A 212 17.55 20.84 -6.17
C ASP A 212 17.55 21.22 -7.66
N VAL A 213 16.35 21.37 -8.25
CA VAL A 213 16.18 21.71 -9.67
C VAL A 213 16.35 23.21 -9.89
N SER A 214 17.19 23.60 -10.85
CA SER A 214 17.35 25.01 -11.23
C SER A 214 16.14 25.54 -12.02
N GLU A 215 15.88 26.85 -11.97
CA GLU A 215 14.78 27.50 -12.73
C GLU A 215 14.85 27.22 -14.25
N ASP A 216 16.05 27.12 -14.80
CA ASP A 216 16.26 26.82 -16.23
C ASP A 216 15.98 25.36 -16.57
N GLU A 217 16.22 24.43 -15.64
CA GLU A 217 15.81 23.03 -15.80
C GLU A 217 14.31 22.86 -15.63
N TYR A 218 13.73 23.56 -14.65
CA TYR A 218 12.28 23.55 -14.42
C TYR A 218 11.51 23.93 -15.69
N LYS A 219 11.89 25.02 -16.36
CA LYS A 219 11.27 25.43 -17.64
C LYS A 219 11.41 24.41 -18.76
N LYS A 220 12.50 23.64 -18.78
CA LYS A 220 12.69 22.56 -19.76
C LYS A 220 11.74 21.39 -19.47
N PHE A 221 11.59 21.02 -18.21
CA PHE A 221 10.64 20.00 -17.78
C PHE A 221 9.20 20.44 -18.03
N GLU A 222 8.87 21.69 -17.73
CA GLU A 222 7.55 22.28 -17.99
C GLU A 222 7.20 22.19 -19.48
N GLY A 223 8.13 22.59 -20.38
CA GLY A 223 7.93 22.47 -21.82
C GLY A 223 7.77 21.02 -22.30
N ALA A 224 8.50 20.07 -21.71
CA ALA A 224 8.37 18.65 -22.04
C ALA A 224 7.04 18.06 -21.54
N LEU A 225 6.57 18.46 -20.35
CA LEU A 225 5.30 18.03 -19.77
C LEU A 225 4.10 18.61 -20.52
N MET A 226 4.14 19.89 -20.89
CA MET A 226 3.11 20.50 -21.75
C MET A 226 3.03 19.81 -23.12
N ALA A 227 4.18 19.46 -23.71
CA ALA A 227 4.22 18.71 -24.96
C ALA A 227 3.68 17.27 -24.81
N ALA A 228 3.73 16.71 -23.60
CA ALA A 228 3.18 15.41 -23.25
C ALA A 228 1.71 15.46 -22.80
N ASN A 229 1.02 16.61 -22.95
CA ASN A 229 -0.37 16.85 -22.50
C ASN A 229 -0.59 16.68 -20.99
N CYS A 230 0.45 16.85 -20.17
CA CYS A 230 0.30 16.87 -18.73
C CYS A 230 -0.17 18.28 -18.31
N ASP A 231 -1.38 18.37 -17.74
CA ASP A 231 -2.02 19.61 -17.24
C ASP A 231 -1.53 20.00 -15.83
#